data_AF-A0A5J4VW69-F1
#
_entry.id   AF-A0A5J4VW69-F1
#
_cell.length_a   1.000
_cell.length_b   1.000
_cell.length_c   1.000
_cell.angle_alpha   90.00
_cell.angle_beta   90.00
_cell.angle_gamma   90.00
#
_symmetry.space_group_name_H-M   'P 1'
#
loop_
_entity.id
_entity.type
_entity.pdbx_description
1 polymer ?
#
loop_
_entity_poly.entity_id
_entity_poly.type
_entity_poly.pdbx_seq_one_letter_code
_entity_poly.pdbx_strand_id
1 'polypeptide(L)' 'MASCTNAVKYSIAYNEFKLDGDYSITSFDPPFYLTPQYWKAKVEGYVSQDKLAHRPTDNNVKESDYDYFQKLFRQP' A
#
# COMPACT_ATOMS: atom_id res chain seq x y z
N MET A 1 5.51 10.85 12.09
CA MET A 1 6.83 10.22 11.82
C MET A 1 6.66 8.96 10.96
N ALA A 2 6.25 9.10 9.69
CA ALA A 2 6.18 7.98 8.72
C ALA A 2 7.30 8.04 7.66
N SER A 3 7.97 9.20 7.53
CA SER A 3 9.02 9.44 6.55
C SER A 3 10.25 8.55 6.75
N CYS A 4 10.57 8.14 7.98
CA CYS A 4 11.81 7.40 8.26
C CYS A 4 11.66 5.89 8.03
N THR A 5 10.46 5.31 8.19
CA THR A 5 10.28 3.85 8.10
C THR A 5 10.42 3.35 6.66
N ASN A 6 9.93 4.09 5.67
CA ASN A 6 10.06 3.69 4.27
C ASN A 6 11.52 3.77 3.80
N ALA A 7 12.25 4.82 4.20
CA ALA A 7 13.67 4.97 3.88
C ALA A 7 14.51 3.79 4.40
N VAL A 8 14.25 3.34 5.63
CA VAL A 8 14.93 2.17 6.23
C VAL A 8 14.56 0.88 5.50
N LYS A 9 13.29 0.67 5.17
CA LYS A 9 12.86 -0.52 4.39
C LYS A 9 13.57 -0.60 3.05
N TYR A 10 13.64 0.52 2.33
CA TYR A 10 14.32 0.57 1.04
C TYR A 10 15.82 0.36 1.16
N SER A 11 16.49 0.90 2.18
CA SER A 11 17.92 0.66 2.36
C SER A 11 18.24 -0.81 2.63
N ILE A 12 17.41 -1.49 3.43
CA ILE A 12 17.57 -2.92 3.72
C ILE A 12 17.39 -3.73 2.43
N ALA A 13 16.30 -3.49 1.69
CA ALA A 13 16.04 -4.20 0.44
C ALA A 13 17.17 -4.03 -0.58
N TYR A 14 17.76 -2.83 -0.68
CA TYR A 14 18.92 -2.58 -1.55
C TYR A 14 20.17 -3.31 -1.09
N ASN A 15 20.45 -3.33 0.22
CA ASN A 15 21.62 -4.01 0.76
C ASN A 15 21.52 -5.54 0.63
N GLU A 16 20.31 -6.08 0.71
CA GLU A 16 20.05 -7.53 0.60
C GLU A 16 19.78 -7.98 -0.85
N PHE A 17 19.72 -7.05 -1.80
CA PHE A 17 19.51 -7.37 -3.21
C PHE A 17 20.68 -8.14 -3.81
N LYS A 18 20.38 -9.26 -4.46
CA LYS A 18 21.35 -10.10 -5.18
C LYS A 18 20.86 -10.28 -6.61
N LEU A 19 21.75 -10.04 -7.58
CA LEU A 19 21.42 -10.12 -9.02
C LEU A 19 20.94 -11.53 -9.42
N ASP A 20 21.49 -12.55 -8.78
CA ASP A 20 21.20 -13.97 -8.94
C ASP A 20 20.33 -14.54 -7.80
N GLY A 21 19.70 -13.67 -7.01
CA GLY A 21 18.82 -14.07 -5.92
C GLY A 21 17.59 -14.81 -6.42
N ASP A 22 17.23 -15.89 -5.71
CA ASP A 22 15.92 -16.54 -5.91
C ASP A 22 14.86 -15.72 -5.17
N TYR A 23 14.04 -15.02 -5.94
CA TYR A 23 12.90 -14.24 -5.47
C TYR A 23 11.57 -14.93 -5.76
N SER A 24 11.58 -16.26 -5.92
CA SER A 24 10.34 -17.02 -5.93
C SER A 24 9.54 -16.72 -4.66
N ILE A 25 8.23 -16.52 -4.82
CA ILE A 25 7.32 -16.26 -3.71
C ILE A 25 7.21 -17.58 -2.93
N THR A 26 8.12 -17.76 -1.97
CA THR A 26 8.13 -18.90 -1.05
C THR A 26 7.30 -18.64 0.20
N SER A 27 6.72 -17.44 0.32
CA SER A 27 6.03 -17.06 1.54
C SER A 27 4.71 -17.81 1.66
N PHE A 28 4.55 -18.49 2.78
CA PHE A 28 3.28 -19.02 3.27
C PHE A 28 2.41 -17.91 3.86
N ASP A 29 2.67 -16.65 3.50
CA ASP A 29 1.94 -15.54 4.06
C ASP A 29 0.47 -15.66 3.64
N PRO A 30 -0.46 -15.41 4.57
CA PRO A 30 -1.87 -15.45 4.24
C PRO A 30 -2.16 -14.44 3.13
N PRO A 31 -3.02 -14.78 2.16
CA PRO A 31 -3.41 -13.85 1.12
C PRO A 31 -3.99 -12.58 1.74
N PHE A 32 -3.66 -11.43 1.15
CA PHE A 32 -4.18 -10.16 1.60
C PHE A 32 -5.66 -10.03 1.24
N TYR A 33 -6.49 -9.74 2.24
CA TYR A 33 -7.90 -9.44 2.04
C TYR A 33 -8.18 -7.99 2.38
N LEU A 34 -8.64 -7.23 1.38
CA LEU A 34 -9.03 -5.84 1.60
C LEU A 34 -10.35 -5.77 2.39
N THR A 35 -10.27 -5.46 3.68
CA THR A 35 -11.45 -5.26 4.52
C THR A 35 -12.03 -3.85 4.35
N PRO A 36 -13.34 -3.65 4.61
CA PRO A 36 -13.94 -2.32 4.55
C PRO A 36 -13.28 -1.32 5.52
N GLN A 37 -12.93 -1.76 6.74
CA GLN A 37 -12.26 -0.90 7.72
C GLN A 37 -10.87 -0.48 7.25
N TYR A 38 -10.12 -1.41 6.66
CA TYR A 38 -8.81 -1.10 6.09
C TYR A 38 -8.93 -0.09 4.94
N TRP A 39 -9.91 -0.30 4.04
CA TRP A 39 -10.16 0.62 2.93
C TRP A 39 -10.49 2.03 3.41
N LYS A 40 -11.38 2.16 4.39
CA LYS A 40 -11.73 3.45 4.99
C LYS A 40 -10.50 4.18 5.54
N ALA A 41 -9.67 3.48 6.32
CA ALA A 41 -8.44 4.04 6.87
C ALA A 41 -7.46 4.49 5.77
N LYS A 42 -7.40 3.76 4.65
CA LYS A 42 -6.58 4.13 3.49
C LYS A 42 -7.09 5.41 2.81
N VAL A 43 -8.40 5.50 2.54
CA VAL A 43 -9.03 6.69 1.95
C VAL A 43 -8.77 7.93 2.81
N GLU A 44 -9.02 7.84 4.12
CA GLU A 44 -8.76 8.94 5.08
C GLU A 44 -7.27 9.34 5.12
N GLY A 45 -6.37 8.36 5.05
CA GLY A 45 -4.93 8.57 4.98
C GLY A 45 -4.50 9.36 3.75
N TYR A 46 -5.02 9.02 2.57
CA TYR A 46 -4.71 9.72 1.32
C TYR A 46 -5.18 11.18 1.37
N VAL A 47 -6.42 11.41 1.83
CA VAL A 47 -6.96 12.77 2.01
C VAL A 47 -6.08 13.58 2.97
N SER A 48 -5.67 12.99 4.09
CA SER A 48 -4.81 13.67 5.08
C SER A 48 -3.43 14.02 4.51
N GLN A 49 -2.83 13.10 3.76
CA GLN A 49 -1.53 13.30 3.11
C GLN A 49 -1.59 14.41 2.06
N ASP A 50 -2.63 14.44 1.23
CA ASP A 50 -2.77 15.44 0.18
C ASP A 50 -3.09 16.82 0.72
N LYS A 51 -3.94 16.91 1.76
CA LYS A 51 -4.17 18.17 2.50
C LYS A 51 -2.88 18.73 3.09
N LEU A 52 -2.06 17.89 3.72
CA LEU A 52 -0.77 18.30 4.29
C LEU A 52 0.19 18.81 3.22
N ALA A 53 0.14 18.24 2.02
CA ALA A 53 0.96 18.63 0.88
C ALA A 53 0.33 19.77 0.04
N HIS A 54 -0.80 20.34 0.45
CA HIS A 54 -1.57 21.34 -0.29
C HIS A 54 -1.94 20.89 -1.73
N ARG A 55 -2.22 19.60 -1.92
CA ARG A 55 -2.67 19.02 -3.20
C ARG A 55 -4.21 18.91 -3.23
N PRO A 56 -4.83 19.04 -4.42
CA PRO A 56 -6.27 18.82 -4.57
C PRO A 56 -6.62 17.36 -4.24
N THR A 57 -7.78 17.14 -3.63
CA THR A 57 -8.25 15.80 -3.22
C THR A 57 -9.50 15.36 -3.99
N ASP A 58 -9.97 16.15 -4.95
CA ASP A 58 -11.24 15.91 -5.66
C ASP A 58 -11.26 14.58 -6.42
N ASN A 59 -10.08 14.18 -6.89
CA ASN A 59 -9.85 12.96 -7.66
C ASN A 59 -9.24 11.83 -6.82
N ASN A 60 -9.25 11.95 -5.49
CA ASN A 60 -8.81 10.86 -4.63
C ASN A 60 -9.80 9.71 -4.70
N VAL A 61 -9.29 8.50 -4.42
CA VAL A 61 -10.12 7.31 -4.21
C VAL A 61 -11.12 7.57 -3.09
N LYS A 62 -12.32 7.05 -3.25
CA LYS A 62 -13.46 7.25 -2.36
C LYS A 62 -13.82 5.95 -1.66
N GLU A 63 -14.53 6.05 -0.54
CA GLU A 63 -15.08 4.86 0.12
C GLU A 63 -15.95 4.02 -0.83
N SER A 64 -16.68 4.67 -1.75
CA SER A 64 -17.51 4.03 -2.78
C SER A 64 -16.73 3.15 -3.77
N ASP A 65 -15.41 3.33 -3.90
CA ASP A 65 -14.60 2.56 -4.83
C ASP A 65 -14.20 1.19 -4.25
N TYR A 66 -14.65 0.88 -3.02
CA TYR A 66 -14.30 -0.35 -2.30
C TYR A 66 -14.46 -1.61 -3.15
N ASP A 67 -15.62 -1.79 -3.78
CA ASP A 67 -15.94 -3.02 -4.52
C ASP A 67 -14.99 -3.27 -5.70
N TYR A 68 -14.55 -2.19 -6.35
CA TYR A 68 -13.57 -2.28 -7.44
C TYR A 68 -12.22 -2.78 -6.90
N PHE A 69 -11.70 -2.13 -5.86
CA PHE A 69 -10.41 -2.50 -5.29
C PHE A 69 -10.44 -3.86 -4.58
N GLN A 70 -11.55 -4.23 -3.93
CA GLN A 70 -11.73 -5.53 -3.30
C GLN A 70 -11.71 -6.68 -4.32
N LYS A 71 -12.17 -6.44 -5.55
CA LYS A 71 -12.03 -7.39 -6.66
C LYS A 71 -10.60 -7.42 -7.19
N LEU A 72 -9.96 -6.27 -7.34
CA LEU A 72 -8.58 -6.15 -7.84
C LEU A 72 -7.59 -6.91 -6.96
N PHE A 73 -7.68 -6.77 -5.64
CA PHE A 73 -6.78 -7.48 -4.70
C PHE A 73 -7.10 -8.97 -4.52
N ARG A 74 -8.22 -9.45 -5.07
CA ARG A 74 -8.60 -10.87 -5.06
C ARG A 74 -8.17 -11.63 -6.32
N GLN A 75 -7.56 -10.96 -7.29
CA GLN A 75 -7.06 -11.64 -8.49
C GLN A 75 -5.81 -12.46 -8.13
N PRO A 76 -5.70 -13.70 -8.64
CA PRO A 76 -4.57 -14.60 -8.37
C PRO A 76 -3.25 -14.07 -8.94
#